data_AF-A0A7L3WTE9-F1
#
_entry.id   AF-A0A7L3WTE9-F1
#
_cell.length_a   1.000
_cell.length_b   1.000
_cell.length_c   1.000
_cell.angle_alpha   90.00
_cell.angle_beta   90.00
_cell.angle_gamma   90.00
#
_symmetry.space_group_name_H-M   'P 1'
#
loop_
_entity.id
_entity.type
_entity.pdbx_description
1 polymer ?
#
loop_
_entity_poly.entity_id
_entity_poly.type
_entity_poly.pdbx_seq_one_letter_code
_entity_poly.pdbx_strand_id
1 'polypeptide(L)'
;MYMLVENRTSSHLHLKRSPGIRAWSVFVGIVSIGLAAAYYSADSLAWKLFYMAGCFFVAAQNLEQWEEAVFDKNKGTVCLKTFSLYKKILTFSKAGSEQVVALLHEIQDVNVEEEPVRYFGKGYLVMLRFDTGFSHPLTQSTVLGCRSDVEAVAKLITSFLELDRGESQQDVPQSSETESSDADEPQDK
;
A
#
# COMPACT_ATOMS: atom_id res chain seq x y z
N MET A 1 1.39 -2.32 -10.53
CA MET A 1 1.15 -0.93 -10.11
C MET A 1 0.59 -0.93 -8.69
N TYR A 2 1.30 -0.30 -7.76
CA TYR A 2 1.03 -0.33 -6.32
C TYR A 2 0.16 0.84 -5.85
N MET A 3 0.69 2.06 -5.80
CA MET A 3 -0.08 3.28 -5.55
C MET A 3 0.31 4.36 -6.55
N LEU A 4 -0.67 5.19 -6.94
CA LEU A 4 -0.51 6.34 -7.80
C LEU A 4 -0.48 7.63 -6.98
N VAL A 5 0.41 8.54 -7.32
CA VAL A 5 0.44 9.89 -6.73
C VAL A 5 -0.64 10.73 -7.39
N GLU A 6 -1.71 11.06 -6.67
CA GLU A 6 -2.80 11.90 -7.18
C GLU A 6 -2.47 13.38 -7.00
N ASN A 7 -1.91 13.76 -5.85
CA ASN A 7 -1.46 15.13 -5.60
C ASN A 7 -0.20 15.13 -4.73
N ARG A 8 0.77 15.96 -5.11
CA ARG A 8 2.01 16.19 -4.35
C ARG A 8 2.27 17.67 -4.23
N THR A 9 2.14 18.17 -3.01
CA THR A 9 2.58 19.50 -2.58
C THR A 9 3.61 19.33 -1.45
N SER A 10 4.35 20.37 -1.06
CA SER A 10 5.31 20.33 0.05
C SER A 10 4.68 19.90 1.39
N SER A 11 3.38 20.18 1.58
CA SER A 11 2.64 19.90 2.82
C SER A 11 1.59 18.78 2.69
N HIS A 12 1.33 18.28 1.48
CA HIS A 12 0.23 17.33 1.24
C HIS A 12 0.64 16.29 0.21
N LEU A 13 0.56 15.02 0.59
CA LEU A 13 0.82 13.89 -0.30
C LEU A 13 -0.41 12.98 -0.31
N HIS A 14 -1.04 12.84 -1.46
CA HIS A 14 -2.20 11.97 -1.67
C HIS A 14 -1.82 10.83 -2.62
N LEU A 15 -1.81 9.61 -2.08
CA LEU A 15 -1.62 8.37 -2.80
C LEU A 15 -2.95 7.65 -2.93
N LYS A 16 -3.23 7.12 -4.11
CA LYS A 16 -4.46 6.39 -4.41
C LYS A 16 -4.19 5.14 -5.19
N ARG A 17 -4.94 4.09 -4.90
CA ARG A 17 -4.97 2.84 -5.64
C ARG A 17 -6.39 2.56 -6.08
N SER A 18 -6.57 2.44 -7.39
CA SER A 18 -7.80 1.95 -8.00
C SER A 18 -7.68 0.47 -8.36
N PRO A 19 -8.81 -0.26 -8.45
CA PRO A 19 -8.83 -1.64 -8.91
C PRO A 19 -8.12 -1.78 -10.25
N GLY A 20 -7.34 -2.86 -10.38
CA GLY A 20 -6.60 -3.13 -11.62
C GLY A 20 -7.53 -3.43 -12.80
N ILE A 21 -7.00 -3.33 -14.02
CA ILE A 21 -7.76 -3.64 -15.25
C ILE A 21 -8.30 -5.07 -15.26
N ARG A 22 -7.62 -6.00 -14.59
CA ARG A 22 -8.07 -7.39 -14.43
C ARG A 22 -9.36 -7.46 -13.60
N ALA A 23 -9.42 -6.77 -12.47
CA ALA A 23 -10.60 -6.72 -11.63
C ALA A 23 -11.79 -6.07 -12.36
N TRP A 24 -11.54 -4.98 -13.09
CA TRP A 24 -12.56 -4.36 -13.94
C TRP A 24 -13.04 -5.29 -15.07
N SER A 25 -12.14 -6.04 -15.69
CA SER A 25 -12.49 -7.03 -16.71
C SER A 25 -13.39 -8.14 -16.16
N VAL A 26 -13.06 -8.69 -14.98
CA VAL A 26 -13.89 -9.70 -14.33
C VAL A 26 -15.27 -9.13 -13.96
N PHE A 27 -15.30 -7.89 -13.45
CA PHE A 27 -16.55 -7.22 -13.13
C PHE A 27 -17.46 -7.10 -14.36
N VAL A 28 -16.94 -6.57 -15.47
CA VAL A 28 -17.70 -6.43 -16.72
C VAL A 28 -18.10 -7.81 -17.28
N GLY A 29 -17.21 -8.79 -17.21
CA GLY A 29 -17.47 -10.17 -17.63
C GLY A 29 -18.66 -10.78 -16.90
N ILE A 30 -18.66 -10.78 -15.56
CA ILE A 30 -19.75 -11.36 -14.76
C ILE A 30 -21.06 -10.59 -14.99
N VAL A 31 -21.01 -9.26 -15.04
CA VAL A 31 -22.21 -8.43 -15.29
C VAL A 31 -22.78 -8.71 -16.68
N SER A 32 -21.93 -8.87 -17.70
CA SER A 32 -22.38 -9.19 -19.06
C SER A 32 -23.08 -10.55 -19.15
N ILE A 33 -22.61 -11.56 -18.41
CA ILE A 33 -23.26 -12.87 -18.33
C ILE A 33 -24.64 -12.74 -17.68
N GLY A 34 -24.75 -11.96 -16.60
CA GLY A 34 -26.03 -11.67 -15.96
C GLY A 34 -27.02 -10.97 -16.90
N LEU A 35 -26.53 -10.03 -17.70
CA LEU A 35 -27.34 -9.32 -18.69
C LEU A 35 -27.78 -10.23 -19.82
N ALA A 36 -26.90 -11.10 -20.32
CA ALA A 36 -27.24 -12.10 -21.32
C ALA A 36 -28.30 -13.08 -20.78
N ALA A 37 -28.13 -13.58 -19.56
CA ALA A 37 -29.12 -14.46 -18.92
C ALA A 37 -30.48 -13.78 -18.76
N ALA A 38 -30.51 -12.51 -18.36
CA ALA A 38 -31.76 -11.73 -18.25
C ALA A 38 -32.40 -11.42 -19.62
N TYR A 39 -31.60 -11.18 -20.65
CA TYR A 39 -32.08 -10.85 -21.99
C TYR A 39 -32.65 -12.07 -22.73
N TYR A 40 -31.93 -13.19 -22.70
CA TYR A 40 -32.32 -14.43 -23.39
C TYR A 40 -33.32 -15.28 -22.60
N SER A 41 -33.51 -15.03 -21.30
CA SER A 41 -34.51 -15.75 -20.52
C SER A 41 -35.94 -15.28 -20.87
N ALA A 42 -36.85 -16.25 -21.01
CA ALA A 42 -38.29 -16.04 -21.14
C ALA A 42 -38.99 -15.85 -19.77
N ASP A 43 -38.23 -15.79 -18.67
CA ASP A 43 -38.76 -15.68 -17.32
C ASP A 43 -39.42 -14.32 -17.02
N SER A 44 -40.14 -14.26 -15.91
CA SER A 44 -40.74 -13.02 -15.40
C SER A 44 -39.67 -11.99 -15.03
N LEU A 45 -40.08 -10.71 -15.00
CA LEU A 45 -39.20 -9.60 -14.63
C LEU A 45 -38.51 -9.80 -13.27
N ALA A 46 -39.16 -10.48 -12.32
CA ALA A 46 -38.58 -10.77 -11.01
C ALA A 46 -37.34 -11.67 -11.12
N TRP A 47 -37.39 -12.73 -11.94
CA TRP A 47 -36.25 -13.62 -12.16
C TRP A 47 -35.11 -12.93 -12.91
N LYS A 48 -35.44 -12.08 -13.89
CA LYS A 48 -34.46 -11.27 -14.61
C LYS A 48 -33.70 -10.32 -13.68
N LEU A 49 -34.43 -9.63 -12.79
CA LEU A 49 -33.83 -8.77 -11.77
C LEU A 49 -32.99 -9.58 -10.78
N PHE A 50 -33.42 -10.78 -10.42
CA PHE A 50 -32.65 -11.66 -9.53
C PHE A 50 -31.31 -12.07 -10.15
N TYR A 51 -31.28 -12.49 -11.42
CA TYR A 51 -30.03 -12.83 -12.12
C TYR A 51 -29.11 -11.61 -12.24
N MET A 52 -29.66 -10.45 -12.61
CA MET A 52 -28.91 -9.20 -12.70
C MET A 52 -28.32 -8.78 -11.35
N ALA A 53 -29.11 -8.81 -10.28
CA ALA A 53 -28.67 -8.45 -8.94
C ALA A 53 -27.64 -9.45 -8.40
N GLY A 54 -27.84 -10.76 -8.61
CA GLY A 54 -26.91 -11.81 -8.22
C GLY A 54 -25.56 -11.67 -8.93
N CYS A 55 -25.57 -11.52 -10.26
CA CYS A 55 -24.33 -11.31 -11.03
C CYS A 55 -23.63 -10.01 -10.64
N PHE A 56 -24.37 -8.92 -10.43
CA PHE A 56 -23.80 -7.66 -9.95
C PHE A 56 -23.16 -7.80 -8.56
N PHE A 57 -23.80 -8.52 -7.65
CA PHE A 57 -23.27 -8.76 -6.31
C PHE A 57 -21.98 -9.57 -6.33
N VAL A 58 -21.93 -10.65 -7.09
CA VAL A 58 -20.71 -11.47 -7.28
C VAL A 58 -19.61 -10.64 -7.94
N ALA A 59 -19.95 -9.85 -8.96
CA ALA A 59 -19.01 -8.96 -9.62
C ALA A 59 -18.43 -7.92 -8.63
N ALA A 60 -19.29 -7.31 -7.80
CA ALA A 60 -18.89 -6.33 -6.80
C ALA A 60 -18.01 -6.93 -5.69
N GLN A 61 -18.24 -8.20 -5.31
CA GLN A 61 -17.37 -8.92 -4.37
C GLN A 61 -15.98 -9.20 -4.92
N ASN A 62 -15.87 -9.47 -6.23
CA ASN A 62 -14.58 -9.75 -6.86
C ASN A 62 -13.77 -8.48 -7.13
N LEU A 63 -14.41 -7.32 -7.15
CA LEU A 63 -13.72 -6.07 -7.41
C LEU A 63 -12.79 -5.73 -6.24
N GLU A 64 -11.54 -5.46 -6.58
CA GLU A 64 -10.51 -5.07 -5.62
C GLU A 64 -10.93 -3.83 -4.83
N GLN A 65 -10.37 -3.70 -3.62
CA GLN A 65 -10.62 -2.56 -2.75
C GLN A 65 -9.85 -1.35 -3.28
N TRP A 66 -10.43 -0.16 -3.10
CA TRP A 66 -9.69 1.07 -3.30
C TRP A 66 -8.98 1.46 -2.00
N GLU A 67 -7.76 1.92 -2.14
CA GLU A 67 -6.92 2.34 -1.03
C GLU A 67 -6.48 3.79 -1.27
N GLU A 68 -6.64 4.65 -0.28
CA GLU A 68 -6.24 6.06 -0.29
C GLU A 68 -5.34 6.30 0.92
N ALA A 69 -4.15 6.86 0.72
CA ALA A 69 -3.25 7.27 1.78
C ALA A 69 -2.97 8.77 1.65
N VAL A 70 -3.38 9.54 2.66
CA VAL A 70 -3.29 11.00 2.68
C VAL A 70 -2.37 11.42 3.81
N PHE A 71 -1.24 12.00 3.48
CA PHE A 71 -0.30 12.59 4.42
C PHE A 71 -0.48 14.11 4.41
N ASP A 72 -0.86 14.69 5.54
CA ASP A 72 -1.08 16.13 5.68
C ASP A 72 -0.16 16.70 6.76
N LYS A 73 0.89 17.41 6.35
CA LYS A 73 1.82 18.10 7.27
C LYS A 73 1.18 19.29 7.98
N ASN A 74 0.18 19.93 7.38
CA ASN A 74 -0.49 21.07 8.01
C ASN A 74 -1.31 20.63 9.22
N LYS A 75 -1.90 19.43 9.15
CA LYS A 75 -2.64 18.81 10.24
C LYS A 75 -1.78 17.92 11.14
N GLY A 76 -0.63 17.48 10.63
CA GLY A 76 0.23 16.50 11.30
C GLY A 76 -0.40 15.11 11.38
N THR A 77 -1.30 14.76 10.44
CA THR A 77 -2.02 13.47 10.44
C THR A 77 -1.84 12.70 9.13
N VAL A 78 -1.63 11.38 9.24
CA VAL A 78 -1.70 10.42 8.16
C VAL A 78 -3.03 9.71 8.21
N CYS A 79 -3.79 9.78 7.13
CA CYS A 79 -5.07 9.11 6.99
C CYS A 79 -4.92 7.98 5.96
N LEU A 80 -5.02 6.74 6.42
CA LEU A 80 -5.11 5.55 5.57
C LEU A 80 -6.59 5.17 5.48
N LYS A 81 -7.13 5.16 4.26
CA LYS A 81 -8.53 4.88 4.02
C LYS A 81 -8.68 3.78 3.00
N THR A 82 -9.37 2.73 3.39
CA THR A 82 -9.70 1.62 2.50
C THR A 82 -11.20 1.59 2.29
N PHE A 83 -11.65 1.53 1.04
CA PHE A 83 -13.07 1.40 0.72
C PHE A 83 -13.31 0.28 -0.29
N SER A 84 -14.32 -0.54 0.00
CA SER A 84 -14.77 -1.61 -0.89
C SER A 84 -16.14 -1.24 -1.47
N LEU A 85 -16.31 -1.37 -2.79
CA LEU A 85 -17.62 -1.17 -3.41
C LEU A 85 -18.66 -2.12 -2.83
N TYR A 86 -18.30 -3.37 -2.60
CA TYR A 86 -19.17 -4.35 -1.93
C TYR A 86 -19.66 -3.85 -0.57
N LYS A 87 -18.73 -3.45 0.32
CA LYS A 87 -19.09 -2.91 1.65
C LYS A 87 -19.95 -1.65 1.52
N LYS A 88 -19.70 -0.81 0.52
CA LYS A 88 -20.46 0.42 0.26
C LYS A 88 -21.89 0.14 -0.22
N ILE A 89 -22.07 -0.85 -1.10
CA ILE A 89 -23.38 -1.29 -1.59
C ILE A 89 -24.16 -1.96 -0.46
N LEU A 90 -23.53 -2.85 0.31
CA LEU A 90 -24.21 -3.55 1.42
C LEU A 90 -24.60 -2.62 2.56
N THR A 91 -23.71 -1.71 2.92
CA THR A 91 -23.90 -0.87 4.12
C THR A 91 -24.75 0.37 3.81
N PHE A 92 -24.99 0.69 2.52
CA PHE A 92 -25.75 1.87 2.05
C PHE A 92 -25.43 3.20 2.79
N SER A 93 -24.28 3.28 3.46
CA SER A 93 -23.96 4.31 4.45
C SER A 93 -22.44 4.57 4.50
N LYS A 94 -22.05 5.69 5.13
CA LYS A 94 -20.65 6.14 5.30
C LYS A 94 -19.75 5.14 6.06
N ALA A 95 -20.32 4.10 6.67
CA ALA A 95 -19.60 3.08 7.43
C ALA A 95 -18.88 2.02 6.57
N GLY A 96 -18.96 2.09 5.23
CA GLY A 96 -18.31 1.14 4.32
C GLY A 96 -16.81 1.36 4.08
N SER A 97 -16.19 2.36 4.72
CA SER A 97 -14.75 2.64 4.62
C SER A 97 -14.07 2.49 5.98
N GLU A 98 -13.03 1.67 6.04
CA GLU A 98 -12.11 1.64 7.17
C GLU A 98 -11.16 2.82 7.03
N GLN A 99 -11.09 3.66 8.07
CA GLN A 99 -10.19 4.80 8.12
C GLN A 99 -9.33 4.68 9.37
N VAL A 100 -8.02 4.64 9.17
CA VAL A 100 -7.01 4.70 10.23
C VAL A 100 -6.35 6.07 10.14
N VAL A 101 -6.38 6.81 11.24
CA VAL A 101 -5.72 8.11 11.35
C VAL A 101 -4.62 7.97 12.39
N ALA A 102 -3.39 8.25 11.99
CA ALA A 102 -2.21 8.26 12.84
C ALA A 102 -1.51 9.62 12.77
N LEU A 103 -0.63 9.94 13.72
CA LEU A 103 0.08 11.22 13.72
C LEU A 103 1.36 11.11 12.88
N LEU A 104 1.70 12.17 12.12
CA LEU A 104 2.89 12.17 11.26
C LEU A 104 4.18 12.01 12.06
N HIS A 105 4.24 12.60 13.27
CA HIS A 105 5.45 12.58 14.09
C HIS A 105 5.73 11.22 14.73
N GLU A 106 4.70 10.37 14.85
CA GLU A 106 4.86 9.01 15.35
C GLU A 106 5.55 8.13 14.30
N ILE A 107 5.51 8.49 13.00
CA ILE A 107 6.16 7.70 11.94
C ILE A 107 7.67 7.93 12.01
N GLN A 108 8.41 6.89 12.37
CA GLN A 108 9.86 6.91 12.51
C GLN A 108 10.57 6.42 11.25
N ASP A 109 10.03 5.39 10.61
CA ASP A 109 10.67 4.70 9.48
C ASP A 109 9.64 4.13 8.50
N VAL A 110 10.04 3.96 7.24
CA VAL A 110 9.24 3.40 6.16
C VAL A 110 10.04 2.28 5.49
N ASN A 111 9.68 1.04 5.78
CA ASN A 111 10.37 -0.13 5.25
C ASN A 111 9.52 -0.86 4.19
N VAL A 112 10.17 -1.62 3.32
CA VAL A 112 9.50 -2.52 2.37
C VAL A 112 9.62 -3.95 2.91
N GLU A 113 8.49 -4.55 3.28
CA GLU A 113 8.46 -5.94 3.73
C GLU A 113 8.10 -6.88 2.58
N GLU A 114 8.77 -8.03 2.56
CA GLU A 114 8.50 -9.12 1.63
C GLU A 114 7.55 -10.12 2.29
N GLU A 115 6.33 -10.23 1.78
CA GLU A 115 5.35 -11.21 2.25
C GLU A 115 5.35 -12.42 1.31
N PRO A 116 5.64 -13.64 1.79
CA PRO A 116 5.62 -14.83 0.97
C PRO A 116 4.18 -15.23 0.64
N VAL A 117 3.78 -15.08 -0.63
CA VAL A 117 2.45 -15.48 -1.09
C VAL A 117 2.50 -16.95 -1.50
N ARG A 118 1.79 -17.78 -0.73
CA ARG A 118 1.82 -19.27 -0.73
C ARG A 118 1.84 -19.95 -2.11
N TYR A 119 1.31 -19.32 -3.16
CA TYR A 119 1.30 -19.87 -4.53
C TYR A 119 1.73 -18.89 -5.63
N PHE A 120 1.92 -17.61 -5.33
CA PHE A 120 2.18 -16.59 -6.36
C PHE A 120 3.60 -15.99 -6.28
N GLY A 121 4.43 -16.46 -5.34
CA GLY A 121 5.81 -15.99 -5.19
C GLY A 121 5.92 -14.91 -4.10
N LYS A 122 6.78 -13.92 -4.34
CA LYS A 122 7.10 -12.87 -3.36
C LYS A 122 6.20 -11.65 -3.59
N GLY A 123 5.43 -11.26 -2.58
CA GLY A 123 4.69 -10.01 -2.52
C GLY A 123 5.52 -8.95 -1.81
N TYR A 124 5.38 -7.69 -2.23
CA TYR A 124 6.04 -6.56 -1.57
C TYR A 124 4.99 -5.55 -1.09
N LEU A 125 5.19 -5.01 0.10
CA LEU A 125 4.33 -3.99 0.70
C LEU A 125 5.16 -2.96 1.47
N VAL A 126 4.66 -1.72 1.53
CA VAL A 126 5.26 -0.66 2.35
C VAL A 126 4.70 -0.74 3.77
N MET A 127 5.58 -0.83 4.75
CA MET A 127 5.27 -0.79 6.19
C MET A 127 5.67 0.56 6.76
N LEU A 128 4.74 1.23 7.42
CA LEU A 128 5.01 2.41 8.25
C LEU A 128 5.34 1.92 9.66
N ARG A 129 6.51 2.27 10.19
CA ARG A 129 6.91 2.00 11.57
C ARG A 129 6.69 3.23 12.43
N PHE A 130 5.99 3.02 13.53
CA PHE A 130 5.69 4.06 14.50
C PHE A 130 6.64 3.99 15.71
N ASP A 131 6.89 5.11 16.35
CA ASP A 131 7.70 5.28 17.56
C ASP A 131 7.25 4.39 18.73
N THR A 132 5.95 4.08 18.79
CA THR A 132 5.34 3.14 19.73
C THR A 132 5.76 1.67 19.51
N GLY A 133 6.51 1.38 18.43
CA GLY A 133 6.95 0.03 18.07
C GLY A 133 5.94 -0.79 17.27
N PHE A 134 4.83 -0.18 16.83
CA PHE A 134 3.84 -0.83 15.96
C PHE A 134 4.21 -0.59 14.49
N SER A 135 3.96 -1.58 13.63
CA SER A 135 4.11 -1.47 12.18
C SER A 135 2.74 -1.58 11.52
N HIS A 136 2.40 -0.65 10.63
CA HIS A 136 1.13 -0.68 9.89
C HIS A 136 1.39 -0.73 8.39
N PRO A 137 0.79 -1.69 7.66
CA PRO A 137 0.92 -1.76 6.21
C PRO A 137 0.20 -0.58 5.55
N LEU A 138 0.85 0.07 4.59
CA LEU A 138 0.28 1.17 3.82
C LEU A 138 -0.92 0.70 2.96
N THR A 139 -0.88 -0.55 2.52
CA THR A 139 -1.91 -1.21 1.72
C THR A 139 -2.25 -2.58 2.30
N GLN A 140 -3.51 -2.98 2.29
CA GLN A 140 -3.93 -4.32 2.71
C GLN A 140 -3.68 -5.38 1.64
N SER A 141 -3.46 -4.98 0.38
CA SER A 141 -3.16 -5.89 -0.73
C SER A 141 -1.70 -5.81 -1.16
N THR A 142 -0.98 -6.93 -1.05
CA THR A 142 0.37 -7.07 -1.57
C THR A 142 0.39 -7.04 -3.10
N VAL A 143 1.40 -6.40 -3.67
CA VAL A 143 1.63 -6.44 -5.12
C VAL A 143 2.70 -7.47 -5.43
N LEU A 144 2.31 -8.44 -6.25
CA LEU A 144 3.17 -9.50 -6.75
C LEU A 144 4.13 -8.97 -7.81
N GLY A 145 5.44 -9.20 -7.62
CA GLY A 145 6.45 -8.98 -8.65
C GLY A 145 6.80 -7.53 -9.00
N CYS A 146 6.23 -6.51 -8.34
CA CYS A 146 6.53 -5.08 -8.61
C CYS A 146 7.34 -4.42 -7.48
N ARG A 147 8.46 -5.02 -7.08
CA ARG A 147 9.32 -4.50 -6.01
C ARG A 147 9.75 -3.04 -6.25
N SER A 148 10.13 -2.70 -7.48
CA SER A 148 10.58 -1.35 -7.86
C SER A 148 9.52 -0.27 -7.61
N ASP A 149 8.24 -0.57 -7.90
CA ASP A 149 7.14 0.38 -7.70
C ASP A 149 6.91 0.62 -6.20
N VAL A 150 7.01 -0.45 -5.40
CA VAL A 150 6.84 -0.41 -3.95
C VAL A 150 7.98 0.37 -3.30
N GLU A 151 9.22 0.12 -3.72
CA GLU A 151 10.40 0.88 -3.28
C GLU A 151 10.34 2.35 -3.70
N ALA A 152 9.84 2.66 -4.90
CA ALA A 152 9.68 4.04 -5.34
C ALA A 152 8.67 4.80 -4.47
N VAL A 153 7.56 4.16 -4.09
CA VAL A 153 6.57 4.74 -3.17
C VAL A 153 7.16 4.89 -1.77
N ALA A 154 7.91 3.90 -1.26
CA ALA A 154 8.59 4.01 0.03
C ALA A 154 9.56 5.21 0.04
N LYS A 155 10.47 5.30 -0.94
CA LYS A 155 11.39 6.44 -1.08
C LYS A 155 10.67 7.78 -1.20
N LEU A 156 9.53 7.82 -1.87
CA LEU A 156 8.74 9.03 -2.00
C LEU A 156 8.18 9.48 -0.64
N ILE A 157 7.68 8.54 0.17
CA ILE A 157 7.18 8.84 1.51
C ILE A 157 8.34 9.24 2.43
N THR A 158 9.46 8.52 2.44
CA THR A 158 10.67 8.85 3.21
C THR A 158 11.16 10.26 2.89
N SER A 159 11.29 10.59 1.59
CA SER A 159 11.68 11.93 1.14
C SER A 159 10.66 13.00 1.52
N PHE A 160 9.36 12.68 1.47
CA PHE A 160 8.31 13.63 1.87
C PHE A 160 8.32 13.89 3.38
N LEU A 161 8.55 12.87 4.20
CA LEU A 161 8.60 12.98 5.66
C LEU A 161 9.97 13.45 6.20
N GLU A 162 10.99 13.55 5.33
CA GLU A 162 12.37 13.92 5.67
C GLU A 162 13.03 12.98 6.70
N LEU A 163 12.62 11.71 6.72
CA LEU A 163 13.11 10.72 7.69
C LEU A 163 14.62 10.40 7.50
N ASP A 164 15.15 10.55 6.28
CA ASP A 164 16.58 10.33 5.96
C ASP A 164 17.54 11.28 6.71
N ARG A 165 17.07 12.40 7.28
CA ARG A 165 17.93 13.33 8.05
C ARG A 165 18.33 12.78 9.43
N GLY A 166 17.70 11.71 9.90
CA GLY A 166 17.99 11.08 11.19
C GLY A 166 19.07 9.98 11.15
N GLU A 167 19.25 9.29 10.01
CA GLU A 167 20.19 8.17 9.92
C GLU A 167 21.63 8.56 9.52
N SER A 168 21.85 9.76 8.98
CA SER A 168 23.21 10.22 8.58
C SER A 168 24.09 10.75 9.73
N GLN A 169 23.75 10.51 10.99
CA GLN A 169 24.53 11.00 12.14
C GLN A 169 24.77 9.94 13.23
N GLN A 170 24.85 8.66 12.86
CA GLN A 170 25.26 7.57 13.77
C GLN A 170 26.32 6.61 13.21
N ASP A 171 27.16 7.05 12.26
CA ASP A 171 28.44 6.38 12.01
C ASP A 171 29.57 7.11 12.76
N VAL A 172 29.73 6.72 14.02
CA VAL A 172 30.96 6.63 14.83
C VAL A 172 32.08 7.65 14.56
N PRO A 173 32.29 8.67 15.43
CA PRO A 173 33.59 9.30 15.55
C PRO A 173 34.45 8.50 16.53
N GLN A 174 35.35 7.65 16.02
CA GLN A 174 36.51 7.23 16.81
C GLN A 174 37.78 7.71 16.13
N SER A 175 38.07 8.95 16.51
CA SER A 175 39.37 9.62 16.55
C SER A 175 40.58 8.71 16.76
N SER A 176 41.67 9.17 16.13
CA SER A 176 43.07 9.21 16.60
C SER A 176 44.05 8.37 15.78
N GLU A 177 44.63 9.06 14.81
CA GLU A 177 45.91 8.78 14.17
C GLU A 177 47.01 8.56 15.22
N THR A 178 47.91 7.60 14.99
CA THR A 178 49.34 7.79 15.26
C THR A 178 50.12 6.92 14.26
N GLU A 179 50.80 7.61 13.36
CA GLU A 179 51.73 7.05 12.38
C GLU A 179 53.08 6.64 13.00
N SER A 180 53.72 5.67 12.33
CA SER A 180 55.17 5.45 12.20
C SER A 180 55.96 4.89 13.40
N SER A 181 56.66 3.77 13.19
CA SER A 181 58.06 3.77 12.72
C SER A 181 58.72 2.37 12.87
N ASP A 182 59.16 1.84 11.74
CA ASP A 182 60.40 1.08 11.45
C ASP A 182 61.00 -0.04 12.36
N ALA A 183 61.38 -1.09 11.61
CA ALA A 183 62.69 -1.77 11.56
C ALA A 183 63.12 -2.88 12.56
N ASP A 184 63.45 -4.01 11.92
CA ASP A 184 64.59 -4.95 12.08
C ASP A 184 64.82 -5.82 13.34
N GLU A 185 65.09 -7.09 13.02
CA GLU A 185 65.85 -8.20 13.66
C GLU A 185 65.92 -8.37 15.18
N PRO A 186 66.07 -9.64 15.59
CA PRO A 186 67.21 -9.94 16.46
C PRO A 186 68.07 -11.12 15.96
N GLN A 187 69.39 -10.90 15.98
CA GLN A 187 70.45 -11.90 15.97
C GLN A 187 70.46 -12.78 17.24
N ASP A 188 70.90 -14.02 17.03
CA ASP A 188 71.54 -15.01 17.92
C ASP A 188 71.63 -14.77 19.44
N LYS A 189 71.25 -15.82 20.19
CA LYS A 189 72.16 -16.55 21.10
C LYS A 189 71.67 -17.96 21.39
#